data_AF-A0A2H3B2W3-F1
#
_entry.id   AF-A0A2H3B2W3-F1
#
_cell.length_a   1.000
_cell.length_b   1.000
_cell.length_c   1.000
_cell.angle_alpha   90.00
_cell.angle_beta   90.00
_cell.angle_gamma   90.00
#
_symmetry.space_group_name_H-M   'P 1'
#
loop_
_entity.id
_entity.type
_entity.pdbx_description
1 polymer ?
#
loop_
_entity_poly.entity_id
_entity_poly.type
_entity_poly.pdbx_seq_one_letter_code
_entity_poly.pdbx_strand_id
1 'polypeptide(L)'
;MCRRRHVRNVYLACGHTFNLPEEIIRCEESKCKFSLFHSAHCRPPVCLRTCWQYLRYPEQYSPNISGYCPSCDWETQYQGHK
;
A
#
# COMPACT_ATOMS: atom_id res chain seq x y z
N MET A 1 4.27 -11.80 7.03
CA MET A 1 5.25 -11.63 5.92
C MET A 1 4.95 -10.31 5.23
N CYS A 2 5.98 -9.64 4.70
CA CYS A 2 5.80 -8.40 3.94
C CYS A 2 4.96 -8.66 2.68
N ARG A 3 4.15 -7.67 2.27
CA ARG A 3 3.32 -7.73 1.07
C ARG A 3 3.30 -6.38 0.37
N ARG A 4 3.08 -6.40 -0.95
CA ARG A 4 2.74 -5.19 -1.69
C ARG A 4 1.26 -4.91 -1.53
N ARG A 5 0.83 -3.67 -1.67
CA ARG A 5 -0.58 -3.28 -1.68
C ARG A 5 -0.82 -2.30 -2.82
N HIS A 6 -1.86 -2.57 -3.60
CA HIS A 6 -2.39 -1.68 -4.63
C HIS A 6 -3.65 -1.05 -4.05
N VAL A 7 -3.63 0.28 -3.93
CA VAL A 7 -4.75 1.03 -3.38
C VAL A 7 -5.51 1.73 -4.49
N ARG A 8 -6.83 1.53 -4.49
CA ARG A 8 -7.76 2.22 -5.37
C ARG A 8 -8.85 2.89 -4.55
N ASN A 9 -8.72 4.19 -4.34
CA ASN A 9 -9.73 4.96 -3.62
C ASN A 9 -11.01 5.06 -4.46
N VAL A 10 -12.16 4.88 -3.82
CA VAL A 10 -13.48 5.08 -4.42
C VAL A 10 -14.14 6.27 -3.74
N TYR A 11 -14.36 7.36 -4.48
CA TYR A 11 -14.91 8.60 -3.94
C TYR A 11 -16.43 8.62 -4.12
N LEU A 12 -17.16 8.54 -3.00
CA LEU A 12 -18.61 8.36 -3.03
C LEU A 12 -19.37 9.60 -3.51
N ALA A 13 -18.82 10.80 -3.35
CA ALA A 13 -19.50 12.05 -3.73
C ALA A 13 -19.55 12.26 -5.25
N CYS A 14 -18.62 11.68 -6.01
CA CYS A 14 -18.56 11.81 -7.47
C CYS A 14 -18.48 10.47 -8.22
N GLY A 15 -18.41 9.33 -7.52
CA GLY A 15 -18.30 7.99 -8.10
C GLY A 15 -16.94 7.67 -8.75
N HIS A 16 -16.01 8.63 -8.76
CA HIS A 16 -14.70 8.43 -9.37
C HIS A 16 -13.79 7.53 -8.54
N THR A 17 -12.88 6.86 -9.24
CA THR A 17 -11.87 6.03 -8.60
C THR A 17 -10.47 6.49 -8.96
N PHE A 18 -9.58 6.43 -7.99
CA PHE A 18 -8.21 6.92 -8.14
C PHE A 18 -7.21 5.85 -7.67
N ASN A 19 -6.31 5.43 -8.57
CA ASN A 19 -5.26 4.48 -8.24
C ASN A 19 -4.09 5.21 -7.61
N LEU A 20 -3.63 4.74 -6.46
CA LEU A 20 -2.44 5.24 -5.78
C LEU A 20 -1.20 4.43 -6.17
N PRO A 21 0.01 4.97 -5.95
CA PRO A 21 1.25 4.21 -6.09
C PRO A 21 1.23 2.93 -5.25
N GLU A 22 1.91 1.88 -5.74
CA GLU A 22 2.12 0.66 -4.97
C GLU A 22 2.86 0.96 -3.67
N GLU A 23 2.41 0.36 -2.57
CA GLU A 23 3.05 0.48 -1.28
C GLU A 23 3.51 -0.88 -0.74
N ILE A 24 4.57 -0.87 0.08
CA ILE A 24 5.10 -2.07 0.73
C ILE A 24 4.63 -2.07 2.18
N ILE A 25 3.76 -3.02 2.51
CA ILE A 25 3.33 -3.29 3.88
C ILE A 25 4.38 -4.18 4.53
N ARG A 26 5.09 -3.58 5.49
CA ARG A 26 6.14 -4.24 6.27
C ARG A 26 5.51 -5.15 7.31
N CYS A 27 6.17 -6.26 7.59
CA CYS A 27 5.84 -7.11 8.73
C CYS A 27 6.94 -7.02 9.79
N GLU A 28 6.63 -7.46 11.01
CA GLU A 28 7.57 -7.44 12.13
C GLU A 28 8.32 -8.77 12.33
N GLU A 29 8.15 -9.73 11.42
CA GLU A 29 8.75 -11.06 11.53
C GLU A 29 10.27 -11.04 11.28
N SER A 30 11.06 -11.39 12.29
CA SER A 30 12.53 -11.49 12.25
C SER A 30 13.06 -12.47 11.19
N LYS A 31 12.30 -13.53 10.87
CA LYS A 31 12.65 -14.51 9.84
C LYS A 31 12.23 -14.08 8.43
N CYS A 32 11.66 -12.90 8.22
CA CYS A 32 11.36 -12.41 6.88
C CYS A 32 12.50 -11.53 6.38
N LYS A 33 13.14 -11.86 5.26
CA LYS A 33 14.30 -11.07 4.77
C LYS A 33 13.98 -9.62 4.41
N PHE A 34 12.69 -9.31 4.21
CA PHE A 34 12.19 -7.97 3.87
C PHE A 34 11.72 -7.19 5.09
N SER A 35 11.69 -7.82 6.28
CA SER A 35 11.31 -7.18 7.53
C SER A 35 12.41 -6.23 8.00
N LEU A 36 12.01 -5.14 8.64
CA LEU A 36 12.94 -4.24 9.34
C LEU A 36 13.60 -4.89 10.55
N PHE A 37 12.95 -5.89 11.14
CA PHE A 37 13.44 -6.60 12.32
C PHE A 37 14.31 -7.80 11.95
N HIS A 38 14.59 -7.99 10.66
CA HIS A 38 15.51 -9.02 10.22
C HIS A 38 16.94 -8.65 10.61
N SER A 39 17.63 -9.59 11.26
CA SER A 39 19.01 -9.37 11.73
C SER A 39 19.97 -9.12 10.57
N ALA A 40 20.82 -8.09 10.70
CA ALA A 40 21.90 -7.80 9.75
C ALA A 40 23.00 -8.89 9.72
N HIS A 41 23.06 -9.73 10.75
CA HIS A 41 23.97 -10.88 10.83
C HIS A 41 23.39 -12.15 10.19
N CYS A 42 22.09 -12.18 9.88
CA CYS A 42 21.47 -13.30 9.19
C CYS A 42 21.83 -13.24 7.69
N ARG A 43 22.83 -14.05 7.28
CA ARG A 43 23.40 -14.07 5.93
C ARG A 43 23.39 -15.49 5.34
N PRO A 44 23.59 -15.65 4.02
CA PRO A 44 23.73 -16.97 3.40
C PRO A 44 24.89 -17.78 4.03
N PRO A 45 24.78 -19.12 4.12
CA PRO A 45 23.69 -19.95 3.60
C PRO A 45 22.50 -20.11 4.55
N VAL A 46 22.64 -19.72 5.83
CA VAL A 46 21.61 -19.92 6.86
C VAL A 46 20.32 -19.18 6.50
N CYS A 47 20.42 -17.91 6.11
CA CYS A 47 19.27 -17.09 5.70
C CYS A 47 18.41 -17.75 4.62
N LEU A 48 19.03 -18.40 3.62
CA LEU A 48 18.31 -19.05 2.52
C LEU A 48 17.50 -20.27 2.97
N ARG A 49 17.90 -20.91 4.07
CA ARG A 49 17.24 -22.12 4.60
C ARG A 49 16.21 -21.81 5.68
N THR A 50 16.39 -20.72 6.42
CA THR A 50 15.58 -20.45 7.62
C THR A 50 14.63 -19.26 7.48
N CYS A 51 14.89 -18.34 6.54
CA CYS A 51 14.10 -17.12 6.38
C CYS A 51 13.09 -17.25 5.25
N TRP A 52 11.95 -16.59 5.42
CA TRP A 52 10.97 -16.38 4.37
C TRP A 52 11.53 -15.48 3.27
N GLN A 53 11.62 -16.04 2.06
CA GLN A 53 12.24 -15.40 0.89
C GLN A 53 11.24 -14.67 -0.02
N TYR A 54 9.95 -14.93 0.13
CA TYR A 54 8.91 -14.46 -0.79
C TYR A 54 8.18 -13.24 -0.23
N LEU A 55 7.94 -12.25 -1.10
CA LEU A 55 6.87 -11.28 -0.87
C LEU A 55 5.56 -11.94 -1.26
N ARG A 56 4.52 -11.78 -0.44
CA ARG A 56 3.18 -12.27 -0.81
C ARG A 56 2.66 -11.46 -2.00
N TYR A 57 1.72 -12.05 -2.74
CA TYR A 57 1.02 -11.37 -3.82
C TYR A 57 0.49 -9.99 -3.36
N PRO A 58 0.45 -8.99 -4.26
CA PRO A 58 -0.08 -7.68 -3.92
C PRO A 58 -1.51 -7.78 -3.40
N GLU A 59 -1.75 -7.20 -2.23
CA GLU A 59 -3.08 -6.98 -1.68
C GLU A 59 -3.80 -5.93 -2.54
N GLN A 60 -5.04 -6.22 -2.92
CA GLN A 60 -5.92 -5.24 -3.54
C GLN A 60 -6.75 -4.58 -2.43
N TYR A 61 -6.60 -3.27 -2.25
CA TYR A 61 -7.32 -2.52 -1.23
C TYR A 61 -8.07 -1.37 -1.88
N SER A 62 -9.39 -1.30 -1.67
CA SER A 62 -10.22 -0.27 -2.29
C SER A 62 -11.13 0.39 -1.25
N PRO A 63 -10.62 1.40 -0.51
CA PRO A 63 -11.42 2.09 0.49
C PRO A 63 -12.45 3.01 -0.17
N ASN A 64 -13.62 3.07 0.44
CA ASN A 64 -14.66 4.04 0.10
C ASN A 64 -14.44 5.30 0.92
N ILE A 65 -14.28 6.43 0.24
CA ILE A 65 -14.06 7.75 0.82
C ILE A 65 -15.31 8.58 0.62
N SER A 66 -15.90 9.05 1.72
CA SER A 66 -17.06 9.95 1.72
C SER A 66 -16.64 11.39 1.37
N GLY A 67 -16.22 11.61 0.13
CA GLY A 67 -15.77 12.92 -0.36
C GLY A 67 -15.57 12.94 -1.88
N TYR A 68 -15.14 14.08 -2.41
CA TYR A 68 -14.79 14.26 -3.82
C TYR A 68 -13.37 13.77 -4.09
N CYS A 69 -13.12 13.30 -5.32
CA CYS A 69 -11.76 13.01 -5.77
C CYS A 69 -10.97 14.33 -5.95
N PRO A 70 -9.62 14.31 -5.98
CA PRO A 70 -8.82 15.53 -6.09
C PRO A 70 -9.18 16.42 -7.28
N SER A 71 -9.58 15.82 -8.41
CA SER A 71 -10.03 16.56 -9.58
C SER A 71 -11.38 17.26 -9.36
N CYS A 72 -12.36 16.56 -8.80
CA CYS A 72 -13.69 17.13 -8.56
C CYS A 72 -13.68 18.13 -7.40
N ASP A 73 -12.85 17.89 -6.38
CA ASP A 73 -12.68 18.80 -5.26
C ASP A 73 -12.19 20.16 -5.75
N TRP A 74 -11.20 20.17 -6.66
CA TRP A 74 -10.75 21.41 -7.32
C TRP A 74 -11.92 22.12 -8.01
N GLU A 75 -12.67 21.43 -8.89
CA GLU A 75 -13.81 22.02 -9.60
C GLU A 75 -14.86 22.65 -8.65
N THR A 76 -15.19 21.96 -7.55
CA THR A 76 -16.17 22.47 -6.57
C THR A 76 -15.71 23.73 -5.85
N GLN A 77 -14.41 23.89 -5.61
CA GLN A 77 -13.85 25.09 -4.95
C GLN A 77 -13.90 26.32 -5.87
N TYR A 78 -13.70 26.16 -7.18
CA TYR A 78 -13.76 27.29 -8.14
C TYR A 78 -15.20 27.63 -8.57
N GLN A 79 -16.14 26.69 -8.52
CA GLN A 79 -17.55 26.96 -8.83
C GLN A 79 -18.33 27.68 -7.70
N GLY A 80 -17.78 27.74 -6.48
CA GLY A 80 -18.32 28.54 -5.37
C GLY A 80 -17.94 30.03 -5.38
N HIS A 81 -17.12 30.48 -6.34
CA HIS A 81 -16.67 31.86 -6.51
C HIS A 81 -17.42 32.61 -7.63
N LYS A 82 -18.74 32.47 -7.69
CA LYS A 82 -19.64 33.31 -8.51
C LYS A 82 -20.82 33.80 -7.70
#